data_AF-A0A117UYR8-F1
#
_entry.id   AF-A0A117UYR8-F1
#
_cell.length_a   1.000
_cell.length_b   1.000
_cell.length_c   1.000
_cell.angle_alpha   90.00
_cell.angle_beta   90.00
_cell.angle_gamma   90.00
#
_symmetry.space_group_name_H-M   'P 1'
#
loop_
_entity.id
_entity.type
_entity.pdbx_description
1 polymer ?
#
loop_
_entity_poly.entity_id
_entity_poly.type
_entity_poly.pdbx_seq_one_letter_code
_entity_poly.pdbx_strand_id
1 'polypeptide(L)'
;MPFDAKDAEFLLTRPEFRRFLFAAIQNAGILGQTVSASTAASRDLGHLEGRRALGFDILMLVHAGQSEAVRSGDPDGITTLGLCLTEALNCKESQSDRRRTRDNARYDELPHTG
;
A
#
# COMPACT_ATOMS: atom_id res chain seq x y z
N MET A 1 18.98 -18.63 -2.23
CA MET A 1 19.34 -17.48 -3.08
C MET A 1 19.02 -16.22 -2.29
N PRO A 2 19.97 -15.29 -2.12
CA PRO A 2 19.68 -13.99 -1.53
C PRO A 2 18.78 -13.17 -2.46
N PHE A 3 18.01 -12.25 -1.89
CA PHE A 3 17.19 -11.29 -2.62
C PHE A 3 18.07 -10.37 -3.47
N ASP A 4 17.77 -10.23 -4.77
CA ASP A 4 18.52 -9.35 -5.70
C ASP A 4 17.67 -8.15 -6.16
N ALA A 5 18.31 -7.07 -6.59
CA ALA A 5 17.65 -5.88 -7.11
C ALA A 5 16.75 -6.17 -8.33
N LYS A 6 17.09 -7.21 -9.11
CA LYS A 6 16.26 -7.69 -10.23
C LYS A 6 14.95 -8.31 -9.76
N ASP A 7 14.92 -8.94 -8.59
CA ASP A 7 13.69 -9.47 -8.00
C ASP A 7 12.79 -8.30 -7.57
N ALA A 8 13.38 -7.26 -6.97
CA ALA A 8 12.67 -6.03 -6.62
C ALA A 8 12.09 -5.32 -7.85
N GLU A 9 12.88 -5.20 -8.93
CA GLU A 9 12.44 -4.63 -10.21
C GLU A 9 11.26 -5.44 -10.79
N PHE A 10 11.38 -6.77 -10.84
CA PHE A 10 10.32 -7.65 -11.32
C PHE A 10 9.04 -7.49 -10.49
N LEU A 11 9.14 -7.47 -9.16
CA LEU A 11 8.00 -7.30 -8.27
C LEU A 11 7.36 -5.92 -8.42
N LEU A 12 8.15 -4.86 -8.63
CA LEU A 12 7.65 -3.50 -8.87
C LEU A 12 6.83 -3.38 -10.15
N THR A 13 7.01 -4.24 -11.14
CA THR A 13 6.14 -4.25 -12.33
C THR A 13 4.73 -4.75 -12.05
N ARG A 14 4.50 -5.41 -10.91
CA ARG A 14 3.23 -6.06 -10.57
C ARG A 14 2.32 -5.13 -9.76
N PRO A 15 1.11 -4.80 -10.25
CA PRO A 15 0.19 -3.95 -9.51
C PRO A 15 -0.32 -4.60 -8.21
N GLU A 16 -0.37 -5.92 -8.13
CA GLU A 16 -0.71 -6.67 -6.91
C GLU A 16 0.34 -6.45 -5.81
N PHE A 17 1.61 -6.47 -6.19
CA PHE A 17 2.72 -6.26 -5.26
C PHE A 17 2.75 -4.81 -4.75
N ARG A 18 2.48 -3.83 -5.63
CA ARG A 18 2.36 -2.42 -5.22
C ARG A 18 1.24 -2.19 -4.20
N ARG A 19 0.09 -2.85 -4.39
CA ARG A 19 -1.03 -2.82 -3.43
C ARG A 19 -0.67 -3.44 -2.08
N PHE A 20 0.01 -4.59 -2.11
CA PHE A 20 0.54 -5.22 -0.92
C PHE A 20 1.53 -4.31 -0.18
N LEU A 21 2.44 -3.68 -0.91
CA LEU A 21 3.44 -2.77 -0.36
C LEU A 21 2.79 -1.53 0.28
N PHE A 22 1.77 -0.97 -0.36
CA PHE A 22 0.98 0.11 0.22
C PHE A 22 0.33 -0.32 1.55
N ALA A 23 -0.32 -1.50 1.58
CA ALA A 23 -0.92 -2.02 2.81
C ALA A 23 0.13 -2.27 3.91
N ALA A 24 1.33 -2.74 3.54
CA ALA A 24 2.44 -2.94 4.47
C ALA A 24 2.95 -1.61 5.05
N ILE A 25 3.13 -0.57 4.23
CA ILE A 25 3.54 0.78 4.65
C ILE A 25 2.48 1.45 5.54
N GLN A 26 1.20 1.26 5.20
CA GLN A 26 0.09 1.76 6.02
C GLN A 26 0.05 1.06 7.38
N ASN A 27 0.20 -0.27 7.40
CA ASN A 27 0.30 -1.05 8.63
C ASN A 27 1.58 -0.74 9.42
N ALA A 28 2.67 -0.31 8.79
CA ALA A 28 3.86 0.15 9.49
C ALA A 28 3.64 1.48 10.23
N GLY A 29 2.52 2.18 10.00
CA GLY A 29 2.22 3.46 10.63
C GLY A 29 3.04 4.62 10.05
N ILE A 30 3.54 4.47 8.81
CA ILE A 30 4.29 5.52 8.12
C ILE A 30 3.35 6.64 7.66
N LEU A 31 2.16 6.28 7.17
CA LEU A 31 1.18 7.20 6.59
C LEU A 31 0.02 7.58 7.53
N GLY A 32 -0.17 6.84 8.61
CA GLY A 32 -1.29 7.01 9.53
C GLY A 32 -0.84 7.23 10.97
N GLN A 33 -1.27 8.33 11.58
CA GLN A 33 -1.21 8.55 13.02
C GLN A 33 -2.28 7.71 13.73
N THR A 34 -2.23 6.38 13.62
CA THR A 34 -3.18 5.51 14.35
C THR A 34 -2.84 5.41 15.83
N VAL A 35 -1.63 5.81 16.24
CA VAL A 35 -1.23 5.90 17.64
C VAL A 35 -0.50 7.23 17.88
N SER A 36 -1.09 8.12 18.67
CA SER A 36 -0.41 9.33 19.13
C SER A 36 0.74 8.91 20.04
N ALA A 37 1.96 9.32 19.71
CA ALA A 37 3.14 9.10 20.54
C ALA A 37 2.98 9.70 21.95
N SER A 38 2.04 10.63 22.15
CA SER A 38 1.77 11.23 23.46
C SER A 38 0.89 10.38 24.39
N THR A 39 0.29 9.28 23.91
CA THR A 39 -0.63 8.44 24.72
C THR A 39 -0.21 6.98 24.81
N ALA A 40 0.85 6.57 24.11
CA ALA A 40 1.35 5.19 24.14
C ALA A 40 2.26 4.96 25.36
N ALA A 41 2.10 3.83 26.05
CA ALA A 41 3.03 3.43 27.11
C ALA A 41 4.44 3.26 26.53
N SER A 42 5.51 3.51 27.31
CA SER A 42 6.89 3.47 26.82
C SER A 42 7.31 2.15 26.15
N ARG A 43 6.67 1.03 26.53
CA ARG A 43 6.85 -0.29 25.90
C ARG A 43 6.25 -0.36 24.49
N ASP A 44 5.15 0.34 24.25
CA ASP A 44 4.48 0.40 22.95
C ASP A 44 5.20 1.35 22.00
N LEU A 45 5.90 2.37 22.52
CA LEU A 45 6.74 3.27 21.69
C LEU A 45 7.84 2.51 20.96
N GLY A 46 8.61 1.66 21.65
CA GLY A 46 9.66 0.86 21.01
C GLY A 46 9.11 -0.14 19.97
N HIS A 47 7.92 -0.70 20.21
CA HIS A 47 7.25 -1.55 19.23
C HIS A 47 6.77 -0.75 18.00
N LEU A 48 6.25 0.46 18.20
CA LEU A 48 5.78 1.34 17.12
C LEU A 48 6.93 1.91 16.30
N GLU A 49 8.05 2.24 16.94
CA GLU A 49 9.28 2.66 16.26
C GLU A 49 9.88 1.50 15.46
N GLY A 50 9.94 0.29 16.03
CA GLY A 50 10.41 -0.90 15.31
C GLY A 50 9.55 -1.23 14.08
N ARG A 51 8.23 -1.05 14.17
CA ARG A 51 7.31 -1.23 13.02
C ARG A 51 7.53 -0.17 11.94
N ARG A 52 7.76 1.09 12.32
CA ARG A 52 8.08 2.15 11.36
C ARG A 52 9.43 1.94 10.69
N ALA A 53 10.46 1.57 11.46
CA ALA A 53 11.79 1.25 10.94
C ALA A 53 11.71 0.11 9.91
N LEU A 54 11.03 -0.99 10.25
CA LEU A 54 10.83 -2.09 9.32
C LEU A 54 10.07 -1.67 8.05
N GLY A 55 9.10 -0.76 8.17
CA GLY A 55 8.40 -0.22 7.01
C GLY A 55 9.31 0.56 6.07
N PHE A 56 10.25 1.36 6.61
CA PHE A 56 11.26 2.05 5.83
C PHE A 56 12.28 1.08 5.22
N ASP A 57 12.69 0.04 5.95
CA ASP A 57 13.60 -0.98 5.42
C ASP A 57 12.98 -1.70 4.22
N ILE A 58 11.70 -2.06 4.29
CA ILE A 58 10.97 -2.67 3.18
C ILE A 58 10.85 -1.69 2.00
N LEU A 59 10.58 -0.41 2.26
CA LEU A 59 10.56 0.63 1.23
C LEU A 59 11.90 0.71 0.50
N MET A 60 13.01 0.72 1.24
CA MET A 60 14.35 0.79 0.68
C MET A 60 14.74 -0.46 -0.11
N LEU A 61 14.33 -1.64 0.39
CA LEU A 61 14.54 -2.90 -0.30
C LEU A 61 13.83 -2.92 -1.67
N VAL A 62 12.65 -2.33 -1.74
CA VAL A 62 11.90 -2.19 -2.99
C VAL A 62 12.48 -1.07 -3.86
N HIS A 63 12.89 0.05 -3.27
CA HIS A 63 13.50 1.17 -3.98
C HIS A 63 14.78 0.77 -4.74
N ALA A 64 15.54 -0.21 -4.22
CA ALA A 64 16.68 -0.78 -4.92
C ALA A 64 16.33 -1.36 -6.31
N GLY A 65 15.08 -1.79 -6.51
CA GLY A 65 14.56 -2.26 -7.80
C GLY A 65 14.14 -1.16 -8.77
N GLN A 66 14.22 0.11 -8.40
CA GLN A 66 13.98 1.23 -9.32
C GLN A 66 15.15 1.44 -10.28
N SER A 67 14.91 2.16 -11.37
CA SER A 67 15.98 2.50 -12.31
C SER A 67 17.08 3.34 -11.65
N GLU A 68 18.30 3.23 -12.15
CA GLU A 68 19.47 3.94 -11.59
C GLU A 68 19.27 5.46 -11.56
N ALA A 69 18.60 6.02 -12.57
CA ALA A 69 18.25 7.43 -12.61
C ALA A 69 17.35 7.84 -11.43
N VAL A 70 16.35 7.02 -11.08
CA VAL A 70 15.46 7.27 -9.94
C VAL A 70 16.19 7.13 -8.62
N ARG A 71 17.03 6.09 -8.47
CA ARG A 71 17.83 5.90 -7.24
C ARG A 71 18.81 7.04 -6.98
N SER A 72 19.39 7.61 -8.04
CA SER A 72 20.33 8.73 -7.91
C SER A 72 19.64 10.06 -7.59
N GLY A 73 18.39 10.24 -8.05
CA GLY A 73 17.62 11.48 -7.85
C GLY A 73 16.81 11.51 -6.55
N ASP A 74 16.58 10.35 -5.93
CA ASP A 74 15.73 10.20 -4.75
C ASP A 74 16.25 9.08 -3.83
N PRO A 75 17.31 9.34 -3.07
CA PRO A 75 17.91 8.36 -2.17
C PRO A 75 16.98 7.95 -1.01
N ASP A 76 15.98 8.77 -0.69
CA ASP A 76 15.02 8.55 0.40
C ASP A 76 13.81 7.68 -0.03
N GLY A 77 13.73 7.30 -1.31
CA GLY A 77 12.69 6.41 -1.82
C GLY A 77 11.28 7.02 -1.91
N ILE A 78 11.16 8.35 -1.86
CA ILE A 78 9.91 9.10 -1.92
C ILE A 78 9.12 8.81 -3.19
N THR A 79 9.79 8.68 -4.32
CA THR A 79 9.25 8.35 -5.65
C THR A 79 8.63 6.96 -5.64
N THR A 80 9.27 6.00 -4.95
CA THR A 80 8.74 4.64 -4.81
C THR A 80 7.51 4.62 -3.91
N LEU A 81 7.52 5.41 -2.84
CA LEU A 81 6.36 5.63 -1.99
C LEU A 81 5.20 6.26 -2.78
N GLY A 82 5.49 7.26 -3.60
CA GLY A 82 4.56 7.91 -4.52
C GLY A 82 3.92 6.91 -5.49
N LEU A 83 4.71 6.03 -6.11
CA LEU A 83 4.20 4.96 -6.98
C LEU A 83 3.23 4.03 -6.25
N CYS A 84 3.55 3.64 -5.01
CA CYS A 84 2.67 2.79 -4.19
C CYS A 84 1.37 3.51 -3.83
N LEU A 85 1.45 4.80 -3.50
CA LEU A 85 0.30 5.64 -3.19
C LEU A 85 -0.61 5.85 -4.41
N THR A 86 -0.02 6.18 -5.56
CA THR A 86 -0.77 6.39 -6.80
C THR A 86 -1.49 5.12 -7.23
N GLU A 87 -0.86 3.95 -7.13
CA GLU A 87 -1.50 2.67 -7.42
C GLU A 87 -2.66 2.38 -6.45
N ALA A 88 -2.48 2.63 -5.15
CA ALA A 88 -3.51 2.43 -4.15
C ALA A 88 -4.72 3.37 -4.32
N LEU A 89 -4.48 4.64 -4.68
CA LEU A 89 -5.52 5.64 -4.91
C LEU A 89 -6.23 5.45 -6.26
N ASN A 90 -5.52 4.92 -7.26
CA ASN A 90 -6.08 4.60 -8.58
C ASN A 90 -6.80 3.24 -8.61
N CYS A 91 -6.69 2.44 -7.55
CA CYS A 91 -7.48 1.23 -7.35
C CYS A 91 -8.95 1.57 -7.05
N LYS A 92 -9.63 2.25 -7.98
CA LYS A 92 -11.09 2.47 -7.97
C LYS A 92 -11.88 1.21 -8.34
N GLU A 93 -11.21 0.10 -8.63
CA GLU A 93 -11.81 -1.13 -9.09
C GLU A 93 -11.92 -2.13 -7.93
N SER A 94 -13.05 -2.12 -7.22
CA SER A 94 -13.66 -3.28 -6.51
C SER A 94 -14.76 -2.90 -5.48
N GLN A 95 -15.04 -1.62 -5.22
CA GLN A 95 -16.26 -1.24 -4.49
C GLN A 95 -17.48 -1.01 -5.39
N SER A 96 -17.26 -0.70 -6.67
CA SER A 96 -18.33 -0.46 -7.66
C SER A 96 -19.11 -1.73 -7.99
N ASP A 97 -18.44 -2.88 -8.19
CA ASP A 97 -19.12 -4.11 -8.60
C ASP A 97 -20.00 -4.71 -7.51
N ARG A 98 -19.61 -4.61 -6.23
CA ARG A 98 -20.44 -5.06 -5.11
C ARG A 98 -21.71 -4.22 -4.91
N ARG A 99 -21.70 -2.94 -5.31
CA ARG A 99 -22.89 -2.09 -5.25
C ARG A 99 -23.84 -2.35 -6.42
N ARG A 100 -23.31 -2.50 -7.65
CA ARG A 100 -24.14 -2.77 -8.84
C ARG A 100 -24.89 -4.10 -8.77
N THR A 101 -24.30 -5.17 -8.23
CA THR A 101 -25.02 -6.45 -8.05
C THR A 101 -26.14 -6.35 -7.02
N ARG A 102 -26.00 -5.52 -5.97
CA ARG A 102 -27.01 -5.35 -4.92
C ARG A 102 -28.16 -4.44 -5.34
N ASP A 103 -27.89 -3.41 -6.14
CA ASP A 103 -28.91 -2.46 -6.59
C ASP A 103 -29.80 -3.03 -7.70
N ASN A 104 -29.27 -3.86 -8.61
CA ASN A 104 -30.08 -4.52 -9.64
C ASN A 104 -31.02 -5.59 -9.07
N ALA A 105 -30.62 -6.29 -8.00
CA ALA A 105 -31.47 -7.31 -7.36
C ALA A 105 -32.72 -6.72 -6.66
N ARG A 106 -32.74 -5.41 -6.38
CA ARG A 106 -33.87 -4.77 -5.67
C ARG A 106 -35.02 -4.37 -6.61
N TYR A 107 -34.76 -4.25 -7.91
CA TYR A 107 -35.78 -3.85 -8.90
C TYR A 107 -36.37 -5.03 -9.68
N ASP A 108 -35.75 -6.20 -9.65
CA ASP A 108 -36.29 -7.43 -10.27
C ASP A 108 -37.47 -8.05 -9.49
N GLU A 109 -37.75 -7.61 -8.25
CA GLU A 109 -38.87 -8.10 -7.43
C GLU A 109 -40.14 -7.24 -7.49
N LEU A 110 -40.20 -6.22 -8.35
CA LEU A 110 -41.43 -5.45 -8.53
C LEU A 110 -42.42 -6.26 -9.39
N PRO A 111 -43.61 -6.64 -8.87
CA PRO A 111 -44.59 -7.34 -9.66
C PRO A 111 -45.04 -6.44 -10.83
N HIS A 112 -44.87 -6.93 -12.06
CA HIS A 112 -45.54 -6.37 -13.23
C HIS A 112 -47.04 -6.68 -13.13
N THR A 113 -47.76 -5.94 -12.30
CA THR A 113 -49.21 -5.86 -12.38
C THR A 113 -49.57 -4.98 -13.58
N GLY A 114 -50.38 -5.55 -14.49
CA GLY A 114 -50.80 -4.96 -15.76
C GLY A 114 -51.77 -3.80 -15.67
#